data_AF-A0A2K8NSB6-F1
#
_entry.id   AF-A0A2K8NSB6-F1
#
_cell.length_a   1.000
_cell.length_b   1.000
_cell.length_c   1.000
_cell.angle_alpha   90.00
_cell.angle_beta   90.00
_cell.angle_gamma   90.00
#
_symmetry.space_group_name_H-M   'P 1'
#
loop_
_entity.id
_entity.type
_entity.pdbx_description
1 polymer ?
#
loop_
_entity_poly.entity_id
_entity_poly.type
_entity_poly.pdbx_seq_one_letter_code
_entity_poly.pdbx_strand_id
1 'polypeptide(L)'
;MPLYHAVNANLPGTRIEDFYDVTLSPKYFKSLGKGLIIFDEVTKKALKSSAQFNQILSYLIIIFILLSLTISAILTNLILFENQKIILLLKIIGYKRLEIENYLIGGYLIATLLAIVCGIIFSLVIFGGTRKILTAKLGFSLYFLWSWQYILTFISLGLVFGLMVGFAMAFFIARQKPSDWHET
;
A
#
# COMPACT_ATOMS: atom_id res chain seq x y z
N MET A 1 -14.01 -40.49 -16.90
CA MET A 1 -13.67 -41.28 -18.10
C MET A 1 -14.89 -41.25 -19.01
N PRO A 2 -14.81 -40.74 -20.25
CA PRO A 2 -15.92 -40.89 -21.19
C PRO A 2 -16.04 -42.38 -21.55
N LEU A 3 -17.20 -42.97 -21.27
CA LEU A 3 -17.55 -44.32 -21.68
C LEU A 3 -18.03 -44.23 -23.13
N TYR A 4 -17.27 -44.81 -24.04
CA TYR A 4 -17.64 -44.95 -25.46
C TYR A 4 -18.79 -45.95 -25.57
N HIS A 5 -19.94 -45.51 -26.09
CA HIS A 5 -20.96 -46.42 -26.60
C HIS A 5 -21.01 -46.25 -28.11
N ALA A 6 -20.30 -47.14 -28.82
CA ALA A 6 -20.32 -47.16 -30.27
C ALA A 6 -21.72 -47.59 -30.74
N VAL A 7 -22.45 -46.70 -31.41
CA VAL A 7 -23.71 -47.04 -32.08
C VAL A 7 -23.46 -47.99 -33.25
N ASN A 8 -22.22 -48.03 -33.75
CA ASN A 8 -21.77 -48.96 -34.78
C ASN A 8 -20.38 -49.52 -34.43
N ALA A 9 -20.28 -50.83 -34.16
CA ALA A 9 -19.08 -51.47 -33.63
C ALA A 9 -17.83 -51.37 -34.54
N ASN A 10 -18.01 -50.98 -35.80
CA ASN A 10 -16.95 -51.03 -36.81
C ASN A 10 -16.26 -49.68 -37.09
N LEU A 11 -16.78 -48.54 -36.61
CA LEU A 11 -16.18 -47.21 -36.81
C LEU A 11 -16.48 -46.26 -35.62
N PRO A 12 -15.95 -46.55 -34.41
CA PRO A 12 -16.15 -45.66 -33.26
C PRO A 12 -15.50 -44.29 -33.49
N GLY A 13 -16.25 -43.20 -33.28
CA GLY A 13 -15.72 -41.84 -33.24
C GLY A 13 -15.86 -41.04 -34.54
N THR A 14 -16.75 -41.45 -35.44
CA THR A 14 -17.00 -40.74 -36.71
C THR A 14 -18.15 -39.75 -36.63
N ARG A 15 -19.04 -39.90 -35.64
CA ARG A 15 -20.17 -38.97 -35.41
C ARG A 15 -20.04 -38.34 -34.03
N ILE A 16 -20.47 -37.08 -33.92
CA ILE A 16 -20.53 -36.36 -32.62
C ILE A 16 -21.36 -37.15 -31.59
N GLU A 17 -22.34 -37.91 -32.06
CA GLU A 17 -23.20 -38.83 -31.29
C GLU A 17 -22.40 -39.95 -30.59
N ASP A 18 -21.25 -40.39 -31.13
CA ASP A 18 -20.40 -41.43 -30.52
C ASP A 18 -19.63 -40.91 -29.29
N PHE A 19 -19.47 -39.59 -29.17
CA PHE A 19 -18.77 -38.92 -28.07
C PHE A 19 -19.72 -38.46 -26.97
N TYR A 20 -21.04 -38.48 -27.22
CA TYR A 20 -22.07 -37.99 -26.31
C TYR A 20 -23.20 -39.01 -26.17
N ASP A 21 -23.13 -39.82 -25.12
CA ASP A 21 -24.28 -40.61 -24.71
C ASP A 21 -25.39 -39.66 -24.23
N VAL A 22 -26.49 -39.63 -25.00
CA VAL A 22 -27.68 -38.77 -24.81
C VAL A 22 -28.27 -38.94 -23.40
N THR A 23 -28.04 -40.08 -22.75
CA THR A 23 -28.53 -40.37 -21.40
C THR A 23 -27.58 -39.92 -20.29
N LEU A 24 -26.26 -39.87 -20.54
CA LEU A 24 -25.23 -39.47 -19.56
C LEU A 24 -24.89 -37.98 -19.64
N SER A 25 -25.02 -37.37 -20.83
CA SER A 25 -24.89 -35.93 -21.09
C SER A 25 -25.64 -35.05 -20.07
N PRO A 26 -26.96 -35.23 -19.83
CA PRO A 26 -27.69 -34.39 -18.88
C PRO A 26 -27.23 -34.56 -17.43
N LYS A 27 -26.72 -35.74 -17.04
CA LYS A 27 -26.10 -35.95 -15.72
C LYS A 27 -24.77 -35.20 -15.58
N TYR A 28 -23.94 -35.20 -16.62
CA TYR A 28 -22.68 -34.42 -16.65
C TYR A 28 -22.94 -32.91 -16.58
N PHE A 29 -23.85 -32.38 -17.40
CA PHE A 29 -24.23 -30.95 -17.35
C PHE A 29 -24.82 -30.55 -15.99
N LYS A 30 -25.63 -31.42 -15.37
CA LYS A 30 -26.16 -31.20 -14.01
C LYS A 30 -25.05 -31.21 -12.94
N SER A 31 -24.03 -32.05 -13.08
CA SER A 31 -22.88 -32.09 -12.17
C SER A 31 -21.95 -30.87 -12.32
N LEU A 32 -21.74 -30.39 -13.56
CA LEU A 32 -21.01 -29.15 -13.84
C LEU A 32 -21.76 -27.93 -13.30
N GLY A 33 -23.07 -27.86 -13.51
CA GLY A 33 -23.92 -26.80 -12.95
C GLY A 33 -23.89 -26.80 -11.41
N LYS A 34 -23.98 -27.97 -10.77
CA LYS A 34 -23.86 -28.11 -9.31
C LYS A 34 -22.46 -27.72 -8.82
N GLY A 35 -21.41 -28.09 -9.55
CA GLY A 35 -20.02 -27.72 -9.23
C GLY A 35 -19.77 -26.21 -9.34
N LEU A 36 -20.33 -25.55 -10.36
CA LEU A 36 -20.27 -24.09 -10.52
C LEU A 36 -21.01 -23.35 -9.39
N ILE A 37 -22.17 -23.86 -8.97
CA ILE A 37 -22.93 -23.27 -7.85
C ILE A 37 -22.18 -23.45 -6.52
N ILE A 38 -21.59 -24.62 -6.28
CA ILE A 38 -20.78 -24.87 -5.07
C ILE A 38 -19.53 -23.99 -5.08
N PHE A 39 -18.87 -23.84 -6.23
CA PHE A 39 -17.74 -22.95 -6.39
C PHE A 39 -18.14 -21.50 -6.11
N ASP A 40 -19.23 -21.00 -6.70
CA ASP A 40 -19.73 -19.65 -6.47
C ASP A 40 -20.08 -19.40 -4.99
N GLU A 41 -20.73 -20.35 -4.32
CA GLU A 41 -21.05 -20.26 -2.88
C GLU A 41 -19.80 -20.27 -2.00
N VAL A 42 -18.82 -21.12 -2.30
CA VAL A 42 -17.54 -21.17 -1.57
C VAL A 42 -16.73 -19.90 -1.82
N THR A 43 -16.69 -19.40 -3.06
CA THR A 43 -16.01 -18.16 -3.42
C THR A 43 -16.69 -16.95 -2.78
N LYS A 44 -18.01 -16.88 -2.74
CA LYS A 44 -18.76 -15.82 -2.04
C LYS A 44 -18.52 -15.84 -0.54
N LYS A 45 -18.50 -17.03 0.09
CA LYS A 45 -18.17 -17.16 1.52
C LYS A 45 -16.71 -16.78 1.79
N ALA A 46 -15.78 -17.17 0.93
CA ALA A 46 -14.37 -16.78 1.03
C ALA A 46 -14.19 -15.26 0.86
N LEU A 47 -14.89 -14.63 -0.09
CA LEU A 47 -14.91 -13.18 -0.27
C LEU A 47 -15.50 -12.46 0.94
N LYS A 48 -16.60 -12.97 1.50
CA LYS A 48 -17.22 -12.37 2.69
C LYS A 48 -16.33 -12.47 3.92
N SER A 49 -15.63 -13.60 4.09
CA SER A 49 -14.65 -13.79 5.16
C SER A 49 -13.41 -12.90 4.94
N SER A 50 -12.92 -12.78 3.71
CA SER A 50 -11.84 -11.87 3.35
C SER A 50 -12.21 -10.40 3.53
N ALA A 51 -13.47 -10.02 3.33
CA ALA A 51 -13.93 -8.65 3.50
C ALA A 51 -13.80 -8.16 4.95
N GLN A 52 -14.13 -9.02 5.92
CA GLN A 52 -13.95 -8.70 7.35
C GLN A 52 -12.47 -8.53 7.70
N PHE A 53 -11.60 -9.40 7.19
CA PHE A 53 -10.16 -9.29 7.38
C PHE A 53 -9.59 -8.00 6.76
N ASN A 54 -10.04 -7.65 5.54
CA ASN A 54 -9.64 -6.42 4.87
C ASN A 54 -10.10 -5.16 5.62
N GLN A 55 -11.27 -5.18 6.27
CA GLN A 55 -11.72 -4.07 7.11
C GLN A 55 -10.81 -3.86 8.33
N ILE A 56 -10.45 -4.94 9.02
CA ILE A 56 -9.53 -4.87 10.17
C ILE A 56 -8.16 -4.35 9.74
N LEU A 57 -7.62 -4.86 8.63
CA LEU A 57 -6.37 -4.37 8.06
C LEU A 57 -6.45 -2.89 7.69
N SER A 58 -7.56 -2.44 7.10
CA SER A 58 -7.76 -1.04 6.74
C SER A 58 -7.72 -0.13 7.98
N TYR A 59 -8.39 -0.51 9.07
CA TYR A 59 -8.34 0.25 10.32
C TYR A 59 -6.93 0.31 10.92
N LEU A 60 -6.19 -0.81 10.91
CA LEU A 60 -4.80 -0.83 11.36
C LEU A 60 -3.91 0.09 10.52
N ILE A 61 -4.08 0.09 9.20
CA ILE A 61 -3.36 0.98 8.29
C ILE A 61 -3.65 2.44 8.64
N ILE A 62 -4.91 2.81 8.85
CA ILE A 62 -5.30 4.18 9.22
C ILE A 62 -4.64 4.60 10.55
N ILE A 63 -4.64 3.73 11.57
CA ILE A 63 -4.00 4.00 12.86
C ILE A 63 -2.49 4.21 12.67
N PHE A 64 -1.82 3.39 11.88
CA PHE A 64 -0.39 3.56 11.60
C PHE A 64 -0.08 4.85 10.85
N ILE A 65 -0.94 5.25 9.90
CA ILE A 65 -0.81 6.53 9.20
C ILE A 65 -0.89 7.70 10.19
N LEU A 66 -1.90 7.69 11.07
CA LEU A 66 -2.06 8.73 12.09
C LEU A 66 -0.85 8.79 13.03
N LEU A 67 -0.39 7.65 13.53
CA LEU A 67 0.78 7.56 14.40
C LEU A 67 2.05 8.06 13.71
N SER A 68 2.25 7.70 12.44
CA SER A 68 3.36 8.18 11.62
C SER A 68 3.33 9.71 11.46
N LEU A 69 2.16 10.30 11.23
CA LEU A 69 2.00 11.75 11.12
C LEU A 69 2.29 12.45 12.44
N THR A 70 1.84 11.91 13.57
CA THR A 70 2.12 12.47 14.90
C THR A 70 3.62 12.48 15.21
N ILE A 71 4.31 11.35 15.00
CA ILE A 71 5.77 11.26 15.21
C ILE A 71 6.50 12.25 14.30
N SER A 72 6.09 12.32 13.04
CA SER A 72 6.64 13.25 12.05
C SER A 72 6.49 14.72 12.47
N ALA A 73 5.33 15.10 13.03
CA ALA A 73 5.08 16.45 13.52
C ALA A 73 5.96 16.80 14.73
N ILE A 74 6.09 15.86 15.68
CA ILE A 74 6.96 16.03 16.85
C ILE A 74 8.43 16.20 16.42
N LEU A 75 8.92 15.33 15.53
CA LEU A 75 10.29 15.41 15.02
C LEU A 75 10.54 16.73 14.27
N THR A 76 9.59 17.16 13.44
CA THR A 76 9.72 18.42 12.70
C THR A 76 9.85 19.59 13.69
N ASN A 77 8.97 19.66 14.68
CA ASN A 77 9.04 20.70 15.71
C ASN A 77 10.37 20.67 16.47
N LEU A 78 10.85 19.49 16.86
CA LEU A 78 12.11 19.33 17.56
C LEU A 78 13.29 19.87 16.73
N ILE A 79 13.35 19.50 15.45
CA ILE A 79 14.40 19.97 14.54
C ILE A 79 14.31 21.51 14.37
N LEU A 80 13.11 22.08 14.29
CA LEU A 80 12.95 23.54 14.22
C LEU A 80 13.44 24.25 15.48
N PHE A 81 13.17 23.69 16.66
CA PHE A 81 13.67 24.23 17.92
C PHE A 81 15.20 24.16 18.01
N GLU A 82 15.80 23.04 17.61
CA GLU A 82 17.25 22.89 17.60
C GLU A 82 17.92 23.91 16.65
N ASN A 83 17.29 24.18 15.51
CA ASN A 83 17.77 25.13 14.51
C ASN A 83 17.37 26.59 14.77
N GLN A 84 16.70 26.90 15.88
CA GLN A 84 16.25 28.27 16.20
C GLN A 84 17.41 29.27 16.23
N LYS A 85 18.56 28.89 16.79
CA LYS A 85 19.75 29.76 16.87
C LYS A 85 20.28 30.11 15.47
N ILE A 86 20.25 29.16 14.54
CA ILE A 86 20.69 29.35 13.16
C ILE A 86 19.72 30.27 12.42
N ILE A 87 18.41 30.09 12.60
CA ILE A 87 17.38 30.95 12.00
C ILE A 87 17.53 32.40 12.48
N LEU A 88 17.79 32.61 13.77
CA LEU A 88 18.03 33.94 14.33
C LEU A 88 19.32 34.57 13.79
N LEU A 89 20.41 33.81 13.71
CA LEU A 89 21.67 34.27 13.14
C LEU A 89 21.48 34.74 11.68
N LEU A 90 20.75 33.96 10.87
CA LEU A 90 20.43 34.33 9.49
C LEU A 90 19.61 35.62 9.41
N LYS A 91 18.63 35.80 10.31
CA LYS A 91 17.86 37.06 10.40
C LYS A 91 18.74 38.26 10.73
N ILE A 92 19.69 38.11 11.67
CA ILE A 92 20.62 39.20 12.06
C ILE A 92 21.55 39.57 10.92
N ILE A 93 22.02 38.59 10.13
CA ILE A 93 22.86 38.83 8.93
C ILE A 93 22.08 39.57 7.83
N GLY A 94 20.74 39.61 7.90
CA GLY A 94 19.89 40.31 6.95
C GLY A 94 19.27 39.41 5.87
N TYR A 95 19.29 38.09 6.05
CA TYR A 95 18.60 37.18 5.13
C TYR A 95 17.09 37.44 5.15
N LYS A 96 16.47 37.40 3.96
CA LYS A 96 15.02 37.56 3.83
C LYS A 96 14.32 36.30 4.33
N ARG A 97 13.11 36.45 4.83
CA ARG A 97 12.27 35.34 5.31
C ARG A 97 12.18 34.18 4.32
N LEU A 98 11.97 34.48 3.04
CA LEU A 98 11.86 33.47 1.97
C LEU A 98 13.17 32.71 1.72
N GLU A 99 14.32 33.36 1.92
CA GLU A 99 15.64 32.72 1.76
C GLU A 99 15.88 31.72 2.89
N ILE A 100 15.50 32.08 4.12
CA ILE A 100 15.56 31.18 5.27
C ILE A 100 14.58 30.01 5.10
N GLU A 101 13.35 30.28 4.67
CA GLU A 101 12.35 29.23 4.39
C GLU A 101 12.86 28.24 3.33
N ASN A 102 13.39 28.72 2.20
CA ASN A 102 13.92 27.85 1.14
C ASN A 102 15.15 27.05 1.60
N TYR A 103 16.04 27.65 2.40
CA TYR A 103 17.23 26.97 2.92
C TYR A 103 16.83 25.76 3.77
N LEU A 104 15.89 25.93 4.70
CA LEU A 104 15.45 24.85 5.56
C LEU A 104 14.56 23.84 4.82
N ILE A 105 13.62 24.29 3.99
CA ILE A 105 12.75 23.41 3.19
C ILE A 105 13.58 22.53 2.25
N GLY A 106 14.66 23.06 1.66
CA GLY A 106 15.56 22.30 0.80
C GLY A 106 16.13 21.05 1.50
N GLY A 107 16.56 21.18 2.75
CA GLY A 107 17.04 20.05 3.56
C GLY A 107 15.95 18.99 3.79
N TYR A 108 14.73 19.41 4.10
CA TYR A 108 13.60 18.49 4.30
C TYR A 108 13.15 17.80 3.01
N LEU A 109 13.22 18.48 1.86
CA LEU A 109 12.90 17.87 0.56
C LEU A 109 13.88 16.76 0.22
N ILE A 110 15.18 16.97 0.45
CA ILE A 110 16.20 15.94 0.25
C ILE A 110 15.95 14.75 1.18
N ALA A 111 15.66 15.01 2.46
CA ALA A 111 15.33 13.95 3.41
C ALA A 111 14.08 13.16 3.00
N THR A 112 13.05 13.84 2.50
CA THR A 112 11.80 13.20 2.01
C THR A 112 12.08 12.31 0.80
N LEU A 113 12.88 12.78 -0.15
CA LEU A 113 13.25 12.00 -1.34
C LEU A 113 14.03 10.74 -0.95
N LEU A 114 14.96 10.87 0.01
CA LEU A 114 15.74 9.74 0.51
C LEU A 114 14.87 8.74 1.29
N ALA A 115 13.91 9.22 2.07
CA ALA A 115 12.93 8.39 2.77
C ALA A 115 12.04 7.60 1.79
N ILE A 116 11.62 8.21 0.67
CA ILE A 116 10.86 7.53 -0.39
C ILE A 116 11.66 6.36 -0.97
N VAL A 117 12.91 6.62 -1.36
CA VAL A 117 13.79 5.58 -1.94
C VAL A 117 14.02 4.44 -0.94
N CYS A 118 14.36 4.79 0.31
CA CYS A 118 14.52 3.80 1.37
C CYS A 118 13.24 3.00 1.62
N GLY A 119 12.08 3.64 1.65
CA GLY A 119 10.78 2.98 1.85
C GLY A 119 10.48 1.94 0.78
N ILE A 120 10.77 2.24 -0.49
CA ILE A 120 10.62 1.28 -1.60
C ILE A 120 11.55 0.08 -1.40
N ILE A 121 12.83 0.31 -1.05
CA ILE A 121 13.80 -0.76 -0.81
C ILE A 121 13.35 -1.65 0.36
N PHE A 122 12.96 -1.04 1.48
CA PHE A 122 12.46 -1.78 2.65
C PHE A 122 11.24 -2.63 2.32
N SER A 123 10.30 -2.06 1.56
CA SER A 123 9.10 -2.75 1.10
C SER A 123 9.46 -4.02 0.30
N LEU A 124 10.38 -3.90 -0.67
CA LEU A 124 10.83 -5.04 -1.48
C LEU A 124 11.51 -6.13 -0.64
N VAL A 125 12.37 -5.74 0.31
CA VAL A 125 13.07 -6.68 1.20
C VAL A 125 12.08 -7.43 2.09
N ILE A 126 11.14 -6.73 2.71
CA ILE A 126 10.14 -7.32 3.59
C ILE A 126 9.26 -8.29 2.81
N PHE A 127 8.73 -7.88 1.65
CA PHE A 127 7.89 -8.78 0.84
C PHE A 127 8.64 -9.99 0.33
N GLY A 128 9.90 -9.83 -0.10
CA GLY A 128 10.75 -10.93 -0.50
C GLY A 128 10.98 -11.94 0.63
N GLY A 129 11.23 -11.45 1.85
CA GLY A 129 11.40 -12.28 3.04
C GLY A 129 10.12 -13.01 3.45
N THR A 130 9.02 -12.29 3.57
CA THR A 130 7.72 -12.84 3.97
C THR A 130 7.22 -13.90 2.99
N ARG A 131 7.40 -13.70 1.67
CA ARG A 131 7.03 -14.69 0.65
C ARG A 131 7.74 -16.02 0.87
N LYS A 132 9.07 -16.01 1.08
CA LYS A 132 9.85 -17.22 1.32
C LYS A 132 9.36 -17.98 2.55
N ILE A 133 9.07 -17.26 3.64
CA ILE A 133 8.61 -17.85 4.89
C ILE A 133 7.21 -18.48 4.72
N LEU A 134 6.26 -17.75 4.12
CA LEU A 134 4.90 -18.25 3.95
C LEU A 134 4.82 -19.45 3.02
N THR A 135 5.54 -19.44 1.90
CA THR A 135 5.53 -20.58 0.98
C THR A 135 6.16 -21.81 1.63
N ALA A 136 7.24 -21.65 2.41
CA ALA A 136 7.89 -22.76 3.10
C ALA A 136 7.06 -23.33 4.27
N LYS A 137 6.28 -22.51 4.98
CA LYS A 137 5.57 -22.93 6.20
C LYS A 137 4.09 -23.25 5.99
N LEU A 138 3.41 -22.55 5.10
CA LEU A 138 1.97 -22.64 4.92
C LEU A 138 1.56 -23.17 3.54
N GLY A 139 2.52 -23.40 2.63
CA GLY A 139 2.24 -23.86 1.26
C GLY A 139 1.49 -22.84 0.39
N PHE A 140 1.24 -21.63 0.91
CA PHE A 140 0.60 -20.53 0.18
C PHE A 140 1.66 -19.63 -0.47
N SER A 141 1.45 -19.28 -1.74
CA SER A 141 2.23 -18.26 -2.43
C SER A 141 1.47 -16.93 -2.39
N LEU A 142 1.89 -16.02 -1.51
CA LEU A 142 1.43 -14.63 -1.55
C LEU A 142 2.20 -13.89 -2.65
N TYR A 143 1.47 -13.32 -3.61
CA TYR A 143 2.00 -12.40 -4.59
C TYR A 143 1.63 -10.98 -4.19
N PHE A 144 2.63 -10.14 -4.00
CA PHE A 144 2.41 -8.71 -3.83
C PHE A 144 2.14 -8.08 -5.20
N LEU A 145 0.93 -7.56 -5.38
CA LEU A 145 0.56 -6.78 -6.55
C LEU A 145 0.68 -5.30 -6.21
N TRP A 146 1.50 -4.60 -6.98
CA TRP A 146 1.53 -3.14 -6.99
C TRP A 146 0.20 -2.62 -7.51
N SER A 147 -0.71 -2.33 -6.58
CA SER A 147 -1.97 -1.65 -6.91
C SER A 147 -1.70 -0.16 -7.10
N TRP A 148 -2.34 0.44 -8.10
CA TRP A 148 -2.31 1.90 -8.31
C TRP A 148 -2.76 2.66 -7.05
N GLN A 149 -3.70 2.09 -6.29
CA GLN A 149 -4.18 2.66 -5.03
C GLN A 149 -3.04 2.79 -4.00
N TYR A 150 -2.17 1.78 -3.90
CA TYR A 150 -1.03 1.80 -2.98
C TYR A 150 -0.03 2.90 -3.33
N ILE A 151 0.28 3.06 -4.63
CA ILE A 151 1.16 4.11 -5.13
C ILE A 151 0.56 5.49 -4.83
N LEU A 152 -0.73 5.68 -5.09
CA LEU A 152 -1.42 6.92 -4.78
C LEU A 152 -1.40 7.24 -3.28
N THR A 153 -1.66 6.26 -2.41
CA THR A 153 -1.59 6.46 -0.96
C THR A 153 -0.17 6.87 -0.53
N PHE A 154 0.85 6.27 -1.11
CA PHE A 154 2.24 6.60 -0.79
C PHE A 154 2.61 8.04 -1.22
N ILE A 155 2.23 8.43 -2.44
CA ILE A 155 2.44 9.80 -2.95
C ILE A 155 1.65 10.82 -2.11
N SER A 156 0.38 10.51 -1.79
CA SER A 156 -0.45 11.43 -0.99
C SER A 156 0.12 11.65 0.41
N LEU A 157 0.69 10.60 1.01
CA LEU A 157 1.30 10.69 2.35
C LEU A 157 2.57 11.55 2.34
N GLY A 158 3.41 11.40 1.30
CA GLY A 158 4.56 12.26 1.09
C GLY A 158 4.18 13.74 0.87
N LEU A 159 3.11 13.99 0.11
CA LEU A 159 2.60 15.34 -0.12
C LEU A 159 2.06 15.97 1.17
N VAL A 160 1.24 15.23 1.93
CA VAL A 160 0.72 15.67 3.24
C VAL A 160 1.87 15.99 4.19
N PHE A 161 2.90 15.13 4.26
CA PHE A 161 4.08 15.39 5.06
C PHE A 161 4.81 16.67 4.64
N GLY A 162 5.07 16.85 3.34
CA GLY A 162 5.72 18.06 2.83
C GLY A 162 4.95 19.34 3.14
N LEU A 163 3.62 19.33 2.98
CA LEU A 163 2.76 20.45 3.36
C LEU A 163 2.79 20.72 4.86
N MET A 164 2.74 19.67 5.68
CA MET A 164 2.80 19.79 7.14
C MET A 164 4.10 20.44 7.60
N VAL A 165 5.24 20.00 7.05
CA VAL A 165 6.56 20.58 7.35
C VAL A 165 6.64 22.03 6.89
N GLY A 166 6.21 22.32 5.66
CA GLY A 166 6.19 23.70 5.14
C GLY A 166 5.34 24.64 5.97
N PHE A 167 4.15 24.18 6.39
CA PHE A 167 3.25 24.95 7.25
C PHE A 167 3.85 25.18 8.64
N ALA A 168 4.36 24.14 9.29
CA ALA A 168 5.01 24.25 10.59
C ALA A 168 6.17 25.24 10.56
N MET A 169 6.96 25.21 9.49
CA MET A 169 8.10 26.08 9.32
C MET A 169 7.71 27.55 9.10
N ALA A 170 6.77 27.81 8.18
CA ALA A 170 6.27 29.16 7.94
C ALA A 170 5.67 29.77 9.21
N PHE A 171 4.97 28.96 10.01
CA PHE A 171 4.40 29.39 11.29
C PHE A 171 5.49 29.71 12.32
N PHE A 172 6.53 28.86 12.42
CA PHE A 172 7.63 29.03 13.37
C PHE A 172 8.46 30.28 13.07
N ILE A 173 8.83 30.50 11.80
CA ILE A 173 9.61 31.68 11.40
C ILE A 173 8.82 32.98 11.59
N ALA A 174 7.51 32.97 11.32
CA ALA A 174 6.63 34.13 11.49
C ALA A 174 6.52 34.56 12.96
N ARG A 175 6.57 33.61 13.90
CA ARG A 175 6.47 33.90 15.33
C ARG A 175 7.75 34.41 15.96
N GLN A 176 8.91 34.11 15.39
CA GLN A 176 10.19 34.56 15.94
C GLN A 176 10.47 36.03 15.61
N LYS A 177 10.41 36.90 16.63
CA LYS A 177 10.85 38.30 16.54
C LYS A 177 12.33 38.42 16.92
N PRO A 178 13.10 39.32 16.29
CA PRO A 178 14.54 39.49 16.56
C PRO A 178 14.86 40.17 17.91
N SER A 179 13.85 40.56 18.71
CA SER A 179 14.02 41.40 19.91
C SER A 179 14.15 40.63 21.23
N ASP A 180 14.10 39.30 21.23
CA ASP A 180 14.07 38.52 22.49
C ASP A 180 15.49 38.20 23.03
N TRP A 181 16.54 38.85 22.51
CA TRP A 181 17.93 38.55 22.88
C TRP A 181 18.46 39.34 24.08
N HIS A 182 17.69 40.28 24.63
CA HIS A 182 18.15 41.12 25.75
C HIS A 182 17.70 40.65 27.14
N GLU A 183 17.03 39.50 27.28
CA GLU A 183 16.50 39.04 28.58
C GLU A 183 16.94 37.63 29.03
N THR A 184 18.10 37.14 28.59
CA THR A 184 18.74 35.95 29.22
C THR A 184 20.22 36.14 29.44
#